data_AF-A0A3A3DVZ2-F1
#
_entry.id   AF-A0A3A3DVZ2-F1
#
_cell.length_a   1.000
_cell.length_b   1.000
_cell.length_c   1.000
_cell.angle_alpha   90.00
_cell.angle_beta   90.00
_cell.angle_gamma   90.00
#
_symmetry.space_group_name_H-M   'P 1'
#
loop_
_entity.id
_entity.type
_entity.pdbx_description
1 polymer ?
#
loop_
_entity_poly.entity_id
_entity_poly.type
_entity_poly.pdbx_seq_one_letter_code
_entity_poly.pdbx_strand_id
1 'polypeptide(L)'
;MIAGLFLSFGWVVVAWQTRRRDARIRQEREADIQRALLAEIRAHVVSLEQQSPSPADAEDLIARIHSGDFVPTLPQQANDRIFGAVISELHILPAPVIDPIVIYYRLLSIMGALATDLRNIPADGRERAAQMMADYLSLMDETYNSGIQAIRVLTECLRGGAEAVEKMLDDDEAAAIAMMNRQLPDDLEQMQDQLDAINSRSSDPRGR
;
A
#
# COMPACT_ATOMS: atom_id res chain seq x y z
N MET A 1 53.57 -36.80 5.94
CA MET A 1 52.82 -35.67 5.35
C MET A 1 51.35 -36.03 5.17
N ILE A 2 50.61 -36.30 6.25
CA ILE A 2 49.16 -36.60 6.19
C ILE A 2 48.40 -35.78 7.26
N ALA A 3 49.03 -35.51 8.41
CA ALA A 3 48.43 -34.72 9.49
C ALA A 3 48.12 -33.25 9.14
N GLY A 4 48.89 -32.60 8.26
CA GLY A 4 48.65 -31.20 7.87
C GLY A 4 47.49 -31.00 6.89
N LEU A 5 47.10 -32.05 6.15
CA LEU A 5 46.08 -31.98 5.10
C LEU A 5 44.65 -32.12 5.65
N PHE A 6 44.50 -32.80 6.79
CA PHE A 6 43.22 -32.89 7.51
C PHE A 6 42.85 -31.60 8.25
N LEU A 7 43.84 -30.83 8.72
CA LEU A 7 43.59 -29.59 9.47
C LEU A 7 43.07 -28.46 8.57
N SER A 8 43.56 -28.37 7.32
CA SER A 8 43.11 -27.36 6.36
C SER A 8 41.74 -27.69 5.74
N PHE A 9 41.43 -28.97 5.51
CA PHE A 9 40.12 -29.40 4.99
C PHE A 9 38.98 -29.17 6.01
N GLY A 10 39.27 -29.36 7.30
CA GLY A 10 38.32 -29.09 8.39
C GLY A 10 37.88 -27.63 8.46
N TRP A 11 38.80 -26.66 8.25
CA TRP A 11 38.47 -25.24 8.26
C TRP A 11 37.59 -24.81 7.07
N VAL A 12 37.81 -25.39 5.89
CA VAL A 12 36.98 -25.11 4.70
C VAL A 12 35.57 -25.68 4.86
N VAL A 13 35.44 -26.91 5.38
CA VAL A 13 34.14 -27.53 5.66
C VAL A 13 33.40 -26.77 6.76
N VAL A 14 34.09 -26.37 7.84
CA VAL A 14 33.51 -25.55 8.91
C VAL A 14 33.10 -24.19 8.37
N ALA A 15 33.94 -23.49 7.60
CA ALA A 15 33.58 -22.19 7.01
C ALA A 15 32.37 -22.30 6.07
N TRP A 16 32.27 -23.38 5.29
CA TRP A 16 31.13 -23.64 4.43
C TRP A 16 29.86 -24.02 5.22
N GLN A 17 30.01 -24.80 6.28
CA GLN A 17 28.91 -25.17 7.17
C GLN A 17 28.40 -23.96 7.96
N THR A 18 29.29 -23.07 8.40
CA THR A 18 28.96 -21.78 9.02
C THR A 18 28.23 -20.88 8.03
N ARG A 19 28.73 -20.73 6.80
CA ARG A 19 28.04 -19.95 5.75
C ARG A 19 26.64 -20.47 5.44
N ARG A 20 26.46 -21.80 5.38
CA ARG A 20 25.13 -22.42 5.18
C ARG A 20 24.20 -22.20 6.37
N ARG A 21 24.74 -22.28 7.59
CA ARG A 21 23.98 -22.03 8.82
C ARG A 21 23.54 -20.58 8.89
N ASP A 22 24.43 -19.64 8.59
CA ASP A 22 24.12 -18.20 8.58
C ASP A 22 23.07 -17.85 7.53
N ALA A 23 23.17 -18.43 6.33
CA ALA A 23 22.16 -18.27 5.29
C ALA A 23 20.80 -18.83 5.71
N ARG A 24 20.76 -20.01 6.36
CA ARG A 24 19.53 -20.60 6.87
C ARG A 24 18.91 -19.73 7.97
N ILE A 25 19.70 -19.25 8.93
CA ILE A 25 19.22 -18.36 10.00
C ILE A 25 18.64 -17.07 9.41
N ARG A 26 19.27 -16.51 8.37
CA ARG A 26 18.75 -15.33 7.68
C ARG A 26 17.40 -15.61 7.02
N GLN A 27 17.27 -16.74 6.33
CA GLN A 27 16.01 -17.16 5.70
C GLN A 27 14.90 -17.41 6.72
N GLU A 28 15.22 -18.06 7.85
CA GLU A 28 14.26 -18.28 8.94
C GLU A 28 13.76 -16.94 9.50
N ARG A 29 14.67 -16.00 9.80
CA ARG A 29 14.31 -14.64 10.25
C ARG A 29 13.47 -13.90 9.23
N GLU A 30 13.87 -13.91 7.96
CA GLU A 30 13.14 -13.27 6.88
C GLU A 30 11.69 -13.79 6.82
N ALA A 31 11.51 -15.12 6.83
CA ALA A 31 10.20 -15.73 6.79
C ALA A 31 9.35 -15.41 8.02
N ASP A 32 9.95 -15.36 9.22
CA ASP A 32 9.25 -15.03 10.45
C ASP A 32 8.79 -13.56 10.48
N ILE A 33 9.65 -12.64 10.01
CA ILE A 33 9.30 -11.23 9.83
C ILE A 33 8.15 -11.09 8.82
N GLN A 34 8.24 -11.74 7.66
CA GLN A 34 7.18 -11.71 6.65
C GLN A 34 5.85 -12.25 7.19
N ARG A 35 5.86 -13.32 7.98
CA ARG A 35 4.64 -13.86 8.62
C ARG A 35 4.06 -12.92 9.66
N ALA A 36 4.90 -12.28 10.46
CA ALA A 36 4.47 -11.30 11.46
C ALA A 36 3.81 -10.09 10.79
N LEU A 37 4.47 -9.51 9.78
CA LEU A 37 3.92 -8.42 8.98
C LEU A 37 2.62 -8.82 8.29
N LEU A 38 2.58 -10.01 7.67
CA LEU A 38 1.37 -10.51 7.01
C LEU A 38 0.18 -10.63 7.97
N ALA A 39 0.41 -11.14 9.18
CA ALA A 39 -0.63 -11.28 10.20
C ALA A 39 -1.13 -9.91 10.69
N GLU A 40 -0.23 -8.97 10.96
CA GLU A 40 -0.58 -7.61 11.40
C GLU A 40 -1.37 -6.86 10.33
N ILE A 41 -0.83 -6.79 9.10
CA ILE A 41 -1.47 -6.07 7.99
C ILE A 41 -2.84 -6.67 7.70
N ARG A 42 -2.97 -8.01 7.70
CA ARG A 42 -4.27 -8.67 7.49
C ARG A 42 -5.28 -8.32 8.58
N ALA A 43 -4.88 -8.32 9.84
CA ALA A 43 -5.77 -7.93 10.94
C ALA A 43 -6.25 -6.48 10.79
N HIS A 44 -5.35 -5.58 10.39
CA HIS A 44 -5.69 -4.18 10.20
C HIS A 44 -6.56 -3.95 8.95
N VAL A 45 -6.27 -4.60 7.83
CA VAL A 45 -7.09 -4.52 6.61
C VAL A 45 -8.53 -4.98 6.85
N VAL A 46 -8.74 -6.06 7.60
CA VAL A 46 -10.09 -6.51 8.00
C VAL A 46 -10.78 -5.45 8.87
N SER A 47 -10.02 -4.79 9.75
CA SER A 47 -10.55 -3.69 10.56
C SER A 47 -10.94 -2.47 9.72
N LEU A 48 -10.16 -2.14 8.68
CA LEU A 48 -10.48 -1.06 7.74
C LEU A 48 -11.74 -1.37 6.94
N GLU A 49 -11.84 -2.58 6.38
CA GLU A 49 -13.01 -3.03 5.63
C GLU A 49 -14.32 -2.91 6.44
N GLN A 50 -14.26 -3.24 7.73
CA GLN A 50 -15.42 -3.14 8.63
C GLN A 50 -15.76 -1.70 9.05
N GLN A 51 -14.80 -0.78 8.95
CA GLN A 51 -14.94 0.62 9.37
C GLN A 51 -15.23 1.55 8.20
N SER A 52 -14.95 1.14 6.96
CA SER A 52 -15.23 1.91 5.77
C SER A 52 -16.75 2.13 5.63
N PRO A 53 -17.22 3.39 5.72
CA PRO A 53 -18.64 3.69 5.51
C PRO A 53 -19.02 3.43 4.05
N SER A 54 -20.30 3.18 3.80
CA SER A 54 -20.81 3.21 2.42
C SER A 54 -20.67 4.62 1.84
N PRO A 55 -20.61 4.80 0.50
CA PRO A 55 -20.51 6.13 -0.10
C PRO A 55 -21.63 7.08 0.35
N ALA A 56 -22.85 6.56 0.52
CA ALA A 56 -23.97 7.34 1.03
C ALA A 56 -23.77 7.75 2.49
N ASP A 57 -23.31 6.84 3.36
CA ASP A 57 -23.04 7.14 4.77
C ASP A 57 -21.87 8.14 4.92
N ALA A 58 -20.88 8.06 4.03
CA ALA A 58 -19.76 8.99 3.97
C ALA A 58 -20.21 10.42 3.61
N GLU A 59 -21.04 10.56 2.58
CA GLU A 59 -21.63 11.84 2.19
C GLU A 59 -22.49 12.44 3.32
N ASP A 60 -23.31 11.61 3.95
CA ASP A 60 -24.20 12.04 5.05
C ASP A 60 -23.39 12.47 6.29
N LEU A 61 -22.30 11.76 6.59
CA LEU A 61 -21.36 12.12 7.64
C LEU A 61 -20.70 13.49 7.38
N ILE A 62 -20.21 13.71 6.16
CA ILE A 62 -19.59 14.98 5.74
C ILE A 62 -20.61 16.13 5.82
N ALA A 63 -21.83 15.91 5.33
CA ALA A 63 -22.91 16.89 5.39
C ALA A 63 -23.25 17.31 6.84
N ARG A 64 -23.27 16.36 7.77
CA ARG A 64 -23.50 16.62 9.21
C ARG A 64 -22.36 17.39 9.88
N ILE A 65 -21.12 17.23 9.41
CA ILE A 65 -19.98 18.05 9.87
C ILE A 65 -20.14 19.49 9.37
N HIS A 66 -20.53 19.69 8.11
CA HIS A 66 -20.83 21.02 7.58
C HIS A 66 -21.96 21.71 8.35
N SER A 67 -23.06 20.99 8.63
CA SER A 67 -24.19 21.56 9.38
C SER A 67 -23.85 21.89 10.84
N GLY A 68 -22.81 21.26 11.40
CA GLY A 68 -22.39 21.42 12.80
C GLY A 68 -23.12 20.49 13.77
N ASP A 69 -23.89 19.54 13.26
CA ASP A 69 -24.66 18.57 14.05
C ASP A 69 -23.81 17.36 14.48
N PHE A 70 -22.55 17.30 14.05
CA PHE A 70 -21.64 16.20 14.35
C PHE A 70 -20.20 16.68 14.59
N VAL A 71 -19.61 16.22 15.69
CA VAL A 71 -18.18 16.40 15.99
C VAL A 71 -17.47 15.06 15.77
N PRO A 72 -16.53 14.95 14.84
CA PRO A 72 -15.80 13.71 14.57
C PRO A 72 -15.04 13.20 15.79
N THR A 73 -15.42 12.01 16.27
CA THR A 73 -14.59 11.23 17.19
C THR A 73 -13.91 10.12 16.41
N LEU A 74 -12.73 10.42 15.88
CA LEU A 74 -11.92 9.39 15.22
C LEU A 74 -11.26 8.51 16.30
N PRO A 75 -11.47 7.19 16.29
CA PRO A 75 -10.78 6.30 17.19
C PRO A 75 -9.28 6.35 16.91
N GLN A 76 -8.48 6.39 17.99
CA GLN A 76 -7.03 6.34 17.87
C GLN A 76 -6.61 4.93 17.50
N GLN A 77 -6.32 4.71 16.21
CA GLN A 77 -5.78 3.46 15.69
C GLN A 77 -4.39 3.23 16.31
N ALA A 78 -4.32 2.42 17.37
CA ALA A 78 -3.08 2.14 18.09
C ALA A 78 -2.38 0.90 17.48
N ASN A 79 -1.90 0.99 16.25
CA ASN A 79 -1.36 -0.18 15.52
C ASN A 79 0.11 -0.07 15.08
N ASP A 80 0.92 0.82 15.67
CA ASP A 80 2.34 0.97 15.30
C ASP A 80 3.31 0.02 16.04
N ARG A 81 2.83 -0.93 16.85
CA ARG A 81 3.71 -1.69 17.76
C ARG A 81 4.65 -2.66 17.05
N ILE A 82 4.20 -3.39 16.03
CA ILE A 82 5.05 -4.38 15.35
C ILE A 82 5.85 -3.71 14.24
N PHE A 83 5.26 -2.82 13.43
CA PHE A 83 6.04 -2.04 12.46
C PHE A 83 7.18 -1.23 13.08
N GLY A 84 6.93 -0.53 14.19
CA GLY A 84 7.98 0.20 14.90
C GLY A 84 9.13 -0.69 15.38
N ALA A 85 8.85 -1.95 15.71
CA ALA A 85 9.85 -2.94 16.07
C ALA A 85 10.59 -3.52 14.84
N VAL A 86 9.87 -3.71 13.73
CA VAL A 86 10.35 -4.42 12.53
C VAL A 86 11.01 -3.50 11.50
N ILE A 87 10.79 -2.18 11.55
CA ILE A 87 11.36 -1.23 10.59
C ILE A 87 12.89 -1.27 10.55
N SER A 88 13.53 -1.55 11.69
CA SER A 88 14.98 -1.69 11.77
C SER A 88 15.51 -2.94 11.05
N GLU A 89 14.63 -3.92 10.83
CA GLU A 89 14.91 -5.20 10.17
C GLU A 89 14.40 -5.25 8.72
N LEU A 90 13.82 -4.17 8.21
CA LEU A 90 13.29 -4.09 6.84
C LEU A 90 14.32 -4.44 5.77
N HIS A 91 15.60 -4.14 6.04
CA HIS A 91 16.75 -4.48 5.17
C HIS A 91 16.99 -6.00 5.00
N ILE A 92 16.31 -6.84 5.79
CA ILE A 92 16.34 -8.30 5.68
C ILE A 92 15.34 -8.78 4.62
N LEU A 93 14.28 -8.02 4.34
CA LEU A 93 13.28 -8.37 3.34
C LEU A 93 13.84 -8.25 1.91
N PRO A 94 13.29 -9.01 0.95
CA PRO A 94 13.60 -8.82 -0.46
C PRO A 94 13.15 -7.44 -0.96
N ALA A 95 13.94 -6.85 -1.87
CA ALA A 95 13.67 -5.55 -2.47
C ALA A 95 12.22 -5.36 -2.97
N PRO A 96 11.61 -6.29 -3.75
CA PRO A 96 10.26 -6.09 -4.27
C PRO A 96 9.16 -6.14 -3.18
N VAL A 97 9.50 -6.57 -1.97
CA VAL A 97 8.59 -6.61 -0.81
C VAL A 97 8.66 -5.33 0.02
N ILE A 98 9.79 -4.62 0.00
CA ILE A 98 10.03 -3.46 0.86
C ILE A 98 9.03 -2.34 0.53
N ASP A 99 8.92 -1.96 -0.74
CA ASP A 99 8.15 -0.77 -1.14
C ASP A 99 6.64 -0.88 -0.80
N PRO A 100 5.93 -1.99 -1.11
CA PRO A 100 4.53 -2.16 -0.71
C PRO A 100 4.30 -2.01 0.80
N ILE A 101 5.24 -2.51 1.61
CA ILE A 101 5.17 -2.42 3.06
C ILE A 101 5.39 -0.98 3.53
N VAL A 102 6.40 -0.30 2.98
CA VAL A 102 6.68 1.10 3.31
C VAL A 102 5.50 2.00 2.96
N ILE A 103 4.90 1.83 1.78
CA ILE A 103 3.73 2.61 1.34
C ILE A 103 2.58 2.42 2.33
N TYR A 104 2.26 1.17 2.68
CA TYR A 104 1.16 0.87 3.59
C TYR A 104 1.32 1.58 4.95
N TYR A 105 2.48 1.44 5.60
CA TYR A 105 2.72 2.08 6.90
C TYR A 105 2.92 3.60 6.79
N ARG A 106 3.35 4.11 5.63
CA ARG A 106 3.38 5.56 5.38
C ARG A 106 1.97 6.14 5.35
N LEU A 107 1.03 5.49 4.68
CA LEU A 107 -0.37 5.91 4.64
C LEU A 107 -1.00 5.86 6.03
N LEU A 108 -0.71 4.82 6.82
CA LEU A 108 -1.13 4.75 8.23
C LEU A 108 -0.62 5.94 9.06
N SER A 109 0.64 6.30 8.90
CA SER A 109 1.24 7.45 9.59
C SER A 109 0.56 8.77 9.20
N ILE A 110 0.28 8.97 7.91
CA ILE A 110 -0.44 10.15 7.41
C ILE A 110 -1.87 10.17 7.97
N MET A 111 -2.56 9.03 7.95
CA MET A 111 -3.93 8.90 8.46
C MET A 111 -3.99 9.20 9.97
N GLY A 112 -3.01 8.74 10.74
CA GLY A 112 -2.89 9.06 12.17
C GLY A 112 -2.63 10.55 12.45
N ALA A 113 -1.81 11.20 11.62
CA ALA A 113 -1.59 12.65 11.70
C ALA A 113 -2.87 13.43 11.37
N LEU A 114 -3.55 13.06 10.27
CA LEU A 114 -4.80 13.67 9.85
C LEU A 114 -5.91 13.51 10.90
N ALA A 115 -6.01 12.33 11.52
CA ALA A 115 -6.94 12.08 12.61
C ALA A 115 -6.65 12.91 13.87
N THR A 116 -5.38 13.22 14.10
CA THR A 116 -4.96 14.10 15.20
C THR A 116 -5.31 15.55 14.89
N ASP A 117 -5.04 16.01 13.67
CA ASP A 117 -5.37 17.36 13.25
C ASP A 117 -6.89 17.58 13.26
N LEU A 118 -7.68 16.62 12.78
CA LEU A 118 -9.15 16.68 12.79
C LEU A 118 -9.71 16.83 14.21
N ARG A 119 -9.14 16.10 15.20
CA ARG A 119 -9.52 16.20 16.61
C ARG A 119 -9.17 17.56 17.24
N ASN A 120 -8.20 18.27 16.67
CA ASN A 120 -7.73 19.56 17.17
C ASN A 120 -8.38 20.76 16.45
N ILE A 121 -9.32 20.52 15.53
CA ILE A 121 -10.02 21.60 14.83
C ILE A 121 -10.91 22.39 15.81
N PRO A 122 -10.83 23.73 15.83
CA PRO A 122 -11.71 24.56 16.64
C PRO A 122 -13.16 24.51 16.14
N ALA A 123 -14.12 24.81 17.03
CA ALA A 123 -15.55 24.64 16.75
C ALA A 123 -16.07 25.49 15.56
N ASP A 124 -15.38 26.57 15.20
CA ASP A 124 -15.70 27.42 14.05
C ASP A 124 -15.09 26.90 12.72
N GLY A 125 -14.22 25.89 12.76
CA GLY A 125 -13.54 25.30 11.62
C GLY A 125 -14.32 24.22 10.86
N ARG A 126 -15.66 24.26 10.85
CA ARG A 126 -16.54 23.20 10.30
C ARG A 126 -16.25 22.85 8.83
N GLU A 127 -16.05 23.86 7.99
CA GLU A 127 -15.73 23.66 6.57
C GLU A 127 -14.42 22.88 6.39
N ARG A 128 -13.40 23.25 7.18
CA ARG A 128 -12.11 22.58 7.20
C ARG A 128 -12.23 21.16 7.75
N ALA A 129 -13.06 20.95 8.79
CA ALA A 129 -13.30 19.62 9.34
C ALA A 129 -13.97 18.69 8.32
N ALA A 130 -14.93 19.20 7.55
CA ALA A 130 -15.60 18.42 6.52
C ALA A 130 -14.65 18.03 5.39
N GLN A 131 -13.84 18.97 4.88
CA GLN A 131 -12.81 18.68 3.88
C GLN A 131 -11.80 17.65 4.39
N MET A 132 -11.29 17.83 5.61
CA MET A 132 -10.33 16.90 6.20
C MET A 132 -10.93 15.51 6.48
N MET A 133 -12.23 15.43 6.77
CA MET A 133 -12.93 14.16 6.86
C MET A 133 -13.05 13.47 5.50
N ALA A 134 -13.35 14.22 4.43
CA ALA A 134 -13.37 13.67 3.07
C ALA A 134 -11.99 13.12 2.69
N ASP A 135 -10.92 13.88 2.96
CA ASP A 135 -9.54 13.45 2.75
C ASP A 135 -9.20 12.20 3.58
N TYR A 136 -9.67 12.13 4.83
CA TYR A 136 -9.47 10.97 5.71
C TYR A 136 -10.16 9.71 5.19
N LEU A 137 -11.40 9.83 4.69
CA LEU A 137 -12.13 8.71 4.12
C LEU A 137 -11.50 8.23 2.81
N SER A 138 -11.04 9.16 1.96
CA SER A 138 -10.28 8.83 0.75
C SER A 138 -8.98 8.09 1.10
N LEU A 139 -8.26 8.56 2.11
CA LEU A 139 -7.02 7.94 2.57
C LEU A 139 -7.25 6.56 3.20
N MET A 140 -8.41 6.34 3.83
CA MET A 140 -8.80 5.04 4.36
C MET A 140 -8.90 3.98 3.26
N ASP A 141 -9.53 4.32 2.13
CA ASP A 141 -9.63 3.45 0.96
C ASP A 141 -8.25 3.18 0.33
N GLU A 142 -7.43 4.22 0.17
CA GLU A 142 -6.07 4.07 -0.33
C GLU A 142 -5.21 3.16 0.58
N THR A 143 -5.35 3.33 1.89
CA THR A 143 -4.65 2.50 2.89
C THR A 143 -5.13 1.05 2.85
N TYR A 144 -6.44 0.83 2.67
CA TYR A 144 -7.02 -0.50 2.49
C TYR A 144 -6.43 -1.19 1.25
N ASN A 145 -6.45 -0.51 0.10
CA ASN A 145 -5.93 -1.02 -1.16
C ASN A 145 -4.42 -1.33 -1.08
N SER A 146 -3.63 -0.43 -0.50
CA SER A 146 -2.21 -0.65 -0.24
C SER A 146 -1.97 -1.87 0.69
N GLY A 147 -2.82 -2.06 1.70
CA GLY A 147 -2.75 -3.21 2.59
C GLY A 147 -3.04 -4.53 1.87
N ILE A 148 -4.01 -4.56 0.96
CA ILE A 148 -4.29 -5.72 0.10
C ILE A 148 -3.08 -6.04 -0.78
N GLN A 149 -2.46 -5.02 -1.38
CA GLN A 149 -1.25 -5.20 -2.18
C GLN A 149 -0.08 -5.77 -1.35
N ALA A 150 0.15 -5.23 -0.15
CA ALA A 150 1.17 -5.73 0.76
C ALA A 150 0.92 -7.20 1.17
N ILE A 151 -0.33 -7.56 1.47
CA ILE A 151 -0.74 -8.94 1.77
C ILE A 151 -0.44 -9.86 0.59
N ARG A 152 -0.75 -9.44 -0.64
CA ARG A 152 -0.50 -10.21 -1.85
C ARG A 152 0.99 -10.47 -2.04
N VAL A 153 1.81 -9.41 -1.99
CA VAL A 153 3.26 -9.49 -2.16
C VAL A 153 3.92 -10.36 -1.09
N LEU A 154 3.57 -10.18 0.19
CA LEU A 154 4.08 -11.03 1.27
C LEU A 154 3.67 -12.49 1.10
N THR A 155 2.43 -12.74 0.69
CA THR A 155 1.94 -14.11 0.47
C THR A 155 2.70 -14.79 -0.66
N GLU A 156 2.95 -14.08 -1.75
CA GLU A 156 3.69 -14.62 -2.89
C GLU A 156 5.17 -14.84 -2.55
N CYS A 157 5.79 -13.89 -1.83
CA CYS A 157 7.16 -14.04 -1.35
C CYS A 157 7.33 -15.24 -0.41
N LEU A 158 6.38 -15.47 0.50
CA LEU A 158 6.41 -16.63 1.40
C LEU A 158 6.24 -17.97 0.65
N ARG A 159 5.67 -17.97 -0.55
CA ARG A 159 5.47 -19.17 -1.38
C ARG A 159 6.65 -19.47 -2.28
N GLY A 160 7.21 -18.45 -2.94
CA GLY A 160 8.19 -18.62 -4.00
C GLY A 160 9.41 -17.68 -3.92
N GLY A 161 9.56 -16.92 -2.84
CA GLY A 161 10.65 -15.96 -2.65
C GLY A 161 10.53 -14.73 -3.54
N ALA A 162 11.63 -13.98 -3.64
CA ALA A 162 11.71 -12.73 -4.41
C ALA A 162 11.40 -12.92 -5.90
N GLU A 163 11.89 -14.00 -6.51
CA GLU A 163 11.69 -14.29 -7.94
C GLU A 163 10.20 -14.48 -8.28
N ALA A 164 9.42 -15.08 -7.37
CA ALA A 164 7.98 -15.23 -7.58
C ALA A 164 7.24 -13.90 -7.51
N VAL A 165 7.69 -12.99 -6.64
CA VAL A 165 7.14 -11.62 -6.56
C VAL A 165 7.47 -10.84 -7.83
N GLU A 166 8.73 -10.86 -8.27
CA GLU A 166 9.16 -10.17 -9.50
C GLU A 166 8.34 -10.64 -10.69
N LYS A 167 8.22 -11.97 -10.87
CA LYS A 167 7.39 -12.53 -11.93
C LYS A 167 5.93 -12.07 -11.85
N MET A 168 5.34 -12.08 -10.65
CA MET A 168 3.97 -11.62 -10.45
C MET A 168 3.81 -10.15 -10.85
N LEU A 169 4.77 -9.28 -10.50
CA LEU A 169 4.76 -7.87 -10.84
C LEU A 169 4.93 -7.65 -12.36
N ASP A 170 5.83 -8.40 -13.00
CA ASP A 170 6.03 -8.37 -14.45
C ASP A 170 4.74 -8.80 -15.20
N ASP A 171 4.08 -9.86 -14.72
CA ASP A 171 2.83 -10.36 -15.29
C ASP A 171 1.70 -9.32 -15.14
N ASP A 172 1.62 -8.63 -13.99
CA ASP A 172 0.66 -7.54 -13.75
C ASP A 172 0.92 -6.33 -14.66
N GLU A 173 2.18 -5.92 -14.81
CA GLU A 173 2.56 -4.81 -15.69
C GLU A 173 2.22 -5.13 -17.15
N ALA A 174 2.54 -6.34 -17.62
CA ALA A 174 2.18 -6.79 -18.95
C ALA A 174 0.66 -6.81 -19.17
N ALA A 175 -0.11 -7.25 -18.17
CA ALA A 175 -1.57 -7.25 -18.23
C ALA A 175 -2.15 -5.81 -18.29
N ALA A 176 -1.59 -4.89 -17.49
CA ALA A 176 -1.98 -3.48 -17.49
C ALA A 176 -1.70 -2.81 -18.85
N ILE A 177 -0.51 -3.02 -19.41
CA ILE A 177 -0.15 -2.52 -20.75
C ILE A 177 -1.09 -3.12 -21.82
N ALA A 178 -1.41 -4.41 -21.74
CA ALA A 178 -2.30 -5.06 -22.69
C ALA A 178 -3.76 -4.59 -22.56
N MET A 179 -4.20 -4.18 -21.37
CA MET A 179 -5.51 -3.55 -21.18
C MET A 179 -5.53 -2.14 -21.75
N MET A 180 -4.51 -1.33 -21.45
CA MET A 180 -4.37 0.02 -21.97
C MET A 180 -4.34 0.03 -23.51
N ASN A 181 -3.56 -0.85 -24.13
CA ASN A 181 -3.52 -0.99 -25.59
C ASN A 181 -4.86 -1.39 -26.23
N ARG A 182 -5.75 -2.04 -25.48
CA ARG A 182 -7.10 -2.36 -25.95
C ARG A 182 -8.07 -1.18 -25.83
N GLN A 183 -7.90 -0.32 -24.82
CA GLN A 183 -8.76 0.83 -24.58
C GLN A 183 -8.35 2.08 -25.38
N LEU A 184 -7.05 2.24 -25.64
CA LEU A 184 -6.49 3.38 -26.37
C LEU A 184 -7.20 3.72 -27.70
N PRO A 185 -7.57 2.76 -28.57
CA PRO A 185 -8.30 3.08 -29.80
C PRO A 185 -9.66 3.74 -29.53
N ASP A 186 -10.43 3.18 -28.61
CA ASP A 186 -11.77 3.68 -28.25
C ASP A 186 -11.66 5.08 -27.61
N ASP A 187 -10.66 5.29 -26.75
CA ASP A 187 -10.39 6.59 -26.12
C ASP A 187 -10.01 7.66 -27.14
N LEU A 188 -9.21 7.28 -28.15
CA LEU A 188 -8.79 8.18 -29.23
C LEU A 188 -9.96 8.54 -30.16
N GLU A 189 -10.84 7.59 -30.46
CA GLU A 189 -12.07 7.87 -31.23
C GLU A 189 -12.99 8.84 -30.48
N GLN A 190 -13.21 8.61 -29.18
CA GLN A 190 -14.01 9.55 -28.36
C GLN A 190 -13.38 10.95 -28.29
N MET A 191 -12.06 11.06 -28.21
CA MET A 191 -11.37 12.35 -28.24
C MET A 191 -11.53 13.05 -29.60
N GLN A 192 -11.47 12.31 -30.71
CA GLN A 192 -11.72 12.87 -32.05
C GLN A 192 -13.15 13.37 -32.20
N ASP A 193 -14.13 12.58 -31.77
CA ASP A 193 -15.55 12.96 -31.79
C ASP A 193 -15.82 14.23 -30.95
N GLN A 194 -15.17 14.36 -29.78
CA GLN A 194 -15.27 15.55 -28.95
C GLN A 194 -14.67 16.78 -29.63
N LEU A 195 -13.51 16.64 -30.30
CA LEU A 195 -12.87 17.74 -31.03
C LEU A 195 -13.72 18.19 -32.22
N ASP A 196 -14.32 17.26 -32.97
CA ASP A 196 -15.21 17.56 -34.09
C ASP A 196 -16.52 18.23 -33.62
N ALA A 197 -17.04 17.83 -32.46
CA ALA A 197 -18.20 18.48 -31.83
C ALA A 197 -17.89 19.92 -31.37
N ILE A 198 -16.66 20.20 -30.93
CA ILE A 198 -16.23 21.56 -30.56
C ILE A 198 -16.01 22.42 -31.81
N ASN A 199 -15.34 21.90 -32.84
CA ASN A 199 -15.10 22.59 -34.10
C ASN A 199 -16.41 22.93 -34.85
N SER A 200 -17.39 22.03 -34.85
CA SER A 200 -18.71 22.26 -35.47
C SER A 200 -19.54 23.32 -34.73
N ARG A 201 -19.37 23.46 -33.40
CA ARG A 201 -19.98 24.55 -32.61
C ARG A 201 -19.29 25.90 -32.81
N SER A 202 -17.98 25.90 -33.05
CA SER A 202 -17.20 27.12 -33.33
C SER A 202 -17.43 27.66 -34.75
N SER A 203 -17.95 26.84 -35.67
CA SER A 203 -18.10 27.20 -37.09
C SER A 203 -19.52 27.64 -37.48
N ASP A 204 -20.45 27.83 -36.52
CA ASP A 204 -21.76 28.46 -36.76
C ASP A 204 -21.66 29.99 -36.61
N PRO A 205 -21.52 30.77 -37.71
CA PRO A 205 -21.38 32.21 -37.66
C PRO A 205 -22.77 32.83 -37.77
N ARG A 206 -23.49 32.93 -36.65
CA ARG A 206 -24.68 33.80 -36.59
C ARG A 206 -24.22 35.24 -36.36
N GLY A 207 -24.20 36.02 -37.43
CA GLY A 207 -23.94 37.45 -37.34
C GLY A 207 -23.91 38.20 -38.67
N ARG A 208 -24.91 38.05 -39.52
CA ARG A 208 -25.30 39.09 -40.48
C ARG A 208 -26.79 39.02 -40.80
#